data_AF-A0A3M2LB86-F1
#
_entry.id   AF-A0A3M2LB86-F1
#
_cell.length_a   1.000
_cell.length_b   1.000
_cell.length_c   1.000
_cell.angle_alpha   90.00
_cell.angle_beta   90.00
_cell.angle_gamma   90.00
#
_symmetry.space_group_name_H-M   'P 1'
#
loop_
_entity.id
_entity.type
_entity.pdbx_description
1 polymer ?
#
loop_
_entity_poly.entity_id
_entity_poly.type
_entity_poly.pdbx_seq_one_letter_code
_entity_poly.pdbx_strand_id
1 'polypeptide(L)'
;MRLSRITAAILTFGAVATLALAPTAPAATLDSGSATGTCAAARTPTDYLFLRGAYLDTAACDAQDGGIQMALADCQWLDDNGNTPDTRAELAHQNSATVQYPFTFITAAINAYCPQYRYGL
;
A
#
# COMPACT_ATOMS: atom_id res chain seq x y z
N MET A 1 -46.78 14.03 -25.53
CA MET A 1 -47.48 12.80 -25.95
C MET A 1 -46.66 12.11 -27.04
N ARG A 2 -46.50 10.78 -26.92
CA ARG A 2 -45.98 9.81 -27.92
C ARG A 2 -44.46 9.79 -28.10
N LEU A 3 -43.78 8.66 -28.19
CA LEU A 3 -44.07 7.26 -27.86
C LEU A 3 -42.69 6.55 -27.83
N SER A 4 -42.42 5.76 -26.80
CA SER A 4 -41.22 4.94 -26.65
C SER A 4 -41.02 3.99 -27.84
N ARG A 5 -39.76 3.78 -28.26
CA ARG A 5 -39.35 2.58 -28.99
C ARG A 5 -38.20 1.94 -28.23
N ILE A 6 -38.55 0.91 -27.47
CA ILE A 6 -37.66 -0.02 -26.79
C ILE A 6 -37.12 -0.96 -27.87
N THR A 7 -35.84 -0.87 -28.17
CA THR A 7 -35.17 -1.80 -29.08
C THR A 7 -34.56 -2.91 -28.23
N ALA A 8 -35.28 -4.04 -28.16
CA ALA A 8 -34.78 -5.28 -27.60
C ALA A 8 -33.79 -5.91 -28.59
N ALA A 9 -32.58 -6.24 -28.13
CA ALA A 9 -31.60 -6.99 -28.91
C ALA A 9 -30.99 -8.11 -28.06
N ILE A 10 -31.62 -9.28 -28.18
CA ILE A 10 -31.07 -10.64 -28.33
C ILE A 10 -29.83 -10.98 -27.47
N LEU A 11 -30.08 -11.77 -26.42
CA LEU A 11 -29.08 -12.54 -25.67
C LEU A 11 -28.54 -13.69 -26.51
N THR A 12 -27.33 -13.57 -27.03
CA THR A 12 -26.57 -14.70 -27.58
C THR A 12 -25.70 -15.32 -26.48
N PHE A 13 -26.08 -16.51 -26.02
CA PHE A 13 -25.25 -17.37 -25.19
C PHE A 13 -24.15 -18.01 -26.05
N GLY A 14 -22.93 -17.49 -25.95
CA GLY A 14 -21.72 -18.12 -26.49
C GLY A 14 -20.92 -18.73 -25.36
N ALA A 15 -21.19 -19.98 -25.00
CA ALA A 15 -20.32 -20.75 -24.12
C ALA A 15 -19.17 -21.32 -24.94
N VAL A 16 -17.99 -20.70 -24.85
CA VAL A 16 -16.75 -21.27 -25.40
C VAL A 16 -15.89 -21.70 -24.21
N ALA A 17 -15.92 -22.99 -23.90
CA ALA A 17 -15.02 -23.60 -22.93
C ALA A 17 -13.64 -23.79 -23.59
N THR A 18 -12.81 -22.75 -23.57
CA THR A 18 -11.39 -22.90 -23.85
C THR A 18 -10.71 -23.49 -22.61
N LEU A 19 -10.27 -24.74 -22.72
CA LEU A 19 -9.28 -25.33 -21.82
C LEU A 19 -7.95 -24.55 -21.97
N ALA A 20 -7.82 -23.47 -21.21
CA ALA A 20 -6.54 -22.79 -21.05
C ALA A 20 -5.67 -23.63 -20.11
N LEU A 21 -4.57 -24.16 -20.64
CA LEU A 21 -3.49 -24.70 -19.83
C LEU A 21 -3.13 -23.66 -18.77
N ALA A 22 -3.24 -24.04 -17.49
CA ALA A 22 -2.68 -23.26 -16.42
C ALA A 22 -1.18 -23.09 -16.69
N PRO A 23 -0.64 -21.86 -16.77
CA PRO A 23 0.79 -21.70 -16.66
C PRO A 23 1.16 -22.24 -15.28
N THR A 24 1.93 -23.32 -15.24
CA THR A 24 2.72 -23.67 -14.08
C THR A 24 3.65 -22.50 -13.83
N ALA A 25 3.18 -21.55 -13.01
CA ALA A 25 4.03 -20.52 -12.46
C ALA A 25 5.17 -21.27 -11.75
N PRO A 26 6.44 -20.97 -12.07
CA PRO A 26 7.50 -21.43 -11.19
C PRO A 26 7.15 -20.87 -9.82
N ALA A 27 7.00 -21.76 -8.83
CA ALA A 27 7.00 -21.34 -7.45
C ALA A 27 8.27 -20.50 -7.29
N ALA A 28 8.10 -19.18 -7.13
CA ALA A 28 9.21 -18.34 -6.74
C ALA A 28 9.71 -18.95 -5.44
N THR A 29 10.87 -19.58 -5.51
CA THR A 29 11.63 -19.94 -4.33
C THR A 29 11.75 -18.63 -3.57
N LEU A 30 11.06 -18.53 -2.43
CA LEU A 30 11.41 -17.57 -1.41
C LEU A 30 12.85 -17.89 -1.05
N ASP A 31 13.77 -17.19 -1.71
CA ASP A 31 15.12 -17.06 -1.23
C ASP A 31 14.96 -16.30 0.09
N SER A 32 14.81 -17.06 1.18
CA SER A 32 15.12 -16.59 2.53
C SER A 32 16.64 -16.39 2.58
N GLY A 33 17.13 -15.46 1.78
CA GLY A 33 18.49 -14.97 1.79
C GLY A 33 18.70 -14.21 3.10
N SER A 34 19.66 -14.71 3.88
CA SER A 34 20.01 -14.23 5.20
C SER A 34 20.09 -12.70 5.30
N ALA A 35 19.41 -12.18 6.31
CA ALA A 35 19.49 -10.81 6.78
C ALA A 35 20.91 -10.50 7.33
N THR A 36 21.82 -10.08 6.45
CA THR A 36 22.93 -9.17 6.77
C THR A 36 23.36 -8.39 5.52
N GLY A 37 22.38 -7.89 4.76
CA GLY A 37 22.64 -6.88 3.74
C GLY A 37 22.56 -5.52 4.42
N THR A 38 23.69 -4.84 4.62
CA THR A 38 23.65 -3.40 4.89
C THR A 38 22.92 -2.76 3.72
N CYS A 39 21.79 -2.10 3.99
CA CYS A 39 21.07 -1.38 2.94
C CYS A 39 22.02 -0.44 2.22
N ALA A 40 21.94 -0.40 0.89
CA ALA A 40 22.87 0.37 0.07
C ALA A 40 22.83 1.86 0.41
N ALA A 41 21.68 2.35 0.87
CA ALA A 41 21.50 3.69 1.41
C ALA A 41 21.69 3.71 2.94
N ALA A 42 22.47 4.68 3.42
CA ALA A 42 22.53 5.00 4.84
C ALA A 42 21.16 5.50 5.32
N ARG A 43 20.64 4.90 6.39
CA ARG A 43 19.36 5.27 7.00
C ARG A 43 19.52 6.49 7.89
N THR A 44 18.58 7.42 7.79
CA THR A 44 18.51 8.57 8.70
C THR A 44 17.93 8.14 10.06
N PRO A 45 18.14 8.91 11.14
CA PRO A 45 17.44 8.67 12.41
C PRO A 45 15.92 8.67 12.28
N THR A 46 15.37 9.50 11.39
CA THR A 46 13.93 9.54 11.09
C THR A 46 13.46 8.26 10.43
N ASP A 47 14.26 7.71 9.50
CA ASP A 47 13.95 6.43 8.86
C ASP A 47 13.91 5.32 9.90
N TYR A 48 14.87 5.27 10.83
CA TYR A 48 14.85 4.28 11.90
C TYR A 48 13.65 4.41 12.83
N LEU A 49 13.21 5.64 13.13
CA LEU A 49 12.00 5.86 13.92
C LEU A 49 10.76 5.31 13.20
N PHE A 50 10.64 5.60 11.90
CA PHE A 50 9.56 5.07 11.08
C PHE A 50 9.60 3.54 11.00
N LEU A 51 10.74 2.97 10.60
CA LEU A 51 10.90 1.53 10.38
C LEU A 51 10.58 0.74 11.65
N ARG A 52 11.02 1.22 12.81
CA ARG A 52 10.69 0.61 14.10
C ARG A 52 9.21 0.75 14.44
N GLY A 53 8.62 1.93 14.22
CA GLY A 53 7.21 2.19 14.50
C GLY A 53 6.26 1.41 13.58
N ALA A 54 6.69 1.13 12.35
CA ALA A 54 5.91 0.42 11.33
C ALA A 54 6.19 -1.10 11.26
N TYR A 55 7.06 -1.62 12.13
CA TYR A 55 7.52 -3.03 12.12
C TYR A 55 8.22 -3.46 10.82
N LEU A 56 9.00 -2.56 10.23
CA LEU A 56 9.79 -2.79 9.02
C LEU A 56 11.30 -2.82 9.29
N ASP A 57 11.75 -2.59 10.53
CA ASP A 57 13.17 -2.53 10.89
C ASP A 57 13.95 -3.83 10.66
N THR A 58 13.26 -4.96 10.63
CA THR A 58 13.81 -6.29 10.31
C THR A 58 13.48 -6.76 8.89
N ALA A 59 12.72 -5.98 8.12
CA ALA A 59 12.35 -6.32 6.75
C ALA A 59 13.56 -6.23 5.81
N ALA A 60 13.47 -6.87 4.65
CA ALA A 60 14.45 -6.72 3.58
C ALA A 60 14.57 -5.25 3.15
N CYS A 61 15.76 -4.82 2.71
CA CYS A 61 16.02 -3.41 2.38
C CYS A 61 15.04 -2.83 1.35
N ASP A 62 14.64 -3.60 0.33
CA ASP A 62 13.65 -3.16 -0.66
C ASP A 62 12.28 -2.85 -0.03
N ALA A 63 11.86 -3.67 0.94
CA ALA A 63 10.62 -3.44 1.68
C ALA A 63 10.74 -2.23 2.62
N GLN A 64 11.91 -2.01 3.21
CA GLN A 64 12.19 -0.81 3.99
C GLN A 64 12.13 0.45 3.11
N ASP A 65 12.79 0.43 1.95
CA ASP A 65 12.80 1.55 1.00
C ASP A 65 11.39 1.86 0.48
N GLY A 66 10.65 0.83 0.08
CA GLY A 66 9.26 0.97 -0.34
C GLY A 66 8.38 1.55 0.76
N GLY A 67 8.53 1.04 2.00
CA GLY A 67 7.80 1.57 3.16
C GLY A 67 8.12 3.04 3.44
N ILE A 68 9.39 3.44 3.35
CA ILE A 68 9.81 4.85 3.54
C ILE A 68 9.20 5.75 2.46
N GLN A 69 9.27 5.34 1.19
CA GLN A 69 8.70 6.12 0.08
C GLN A 69 7.18 6.26 0.21
N MET A 70 6.49 5.18 0.57
CA MET A 70 5.05 5.22 0.85
C MET A 70 4.72 6.16 2.01
N ALA A 71 5.46 6.09 3.12
CA ALA A 71 5.21 6.94 4.28
C ALA A 71 5.43 8.44 4.01
N LEU A 72 6.41 8.78 3.15
CA LEU A 72 6.61 10.15 2.68
C LEU A 72 5.45 10.62 1.79
N ALA A 73 4.98 9.76 0.88
CA ALA A 73 3.83 10.06 0.02
C ALA A 73 2.53 10.22 0.82
N ASP A 74 2.29 9.34 1.79
CA ASP A 74 1.16 9.43 2.73
C ASP A 74 1.18 10.77 3.49
N CYS A 75 2.37 11.21 3.91
CA CYS A 75 2.52 12.49 4.58
C CYS A 75 2.13 13.67 3.68
N GLN A 76 2.64 13.65 2.44
CA GLN A 76 2.30 14.67 1.46
C GLN A 76 0.80 14.67 1.12
N TRP A 77 0.18 13.50 1.04
CA TRP A 77 -1.26 13.39 0.83
C TRP A 77 -2.05 14.00 1.99
N LEU A 78 -1.61 13.81 3.24
CA LEU A 78 -2.22 14.43 4.41
C LEU A 78 -2.04 15.96 4.43
N ASP A 79 -0.94 16.49 3.89
CA ASP A 79 -0.76 17.94 3.72
C ASP A 79 -1.80 18.54 2.77
N ASP A 80 -2.14 17.83 1.70
CA ASP A 80 -3.11 18.28 0.71
C ASP A 80 -4.58 18.08 1.17
N ASN A 81 -4.85 17.02 1.93
CA ASN A 81 -6.22 16.60 2.28
C ASN A 81 -6.61 16.91 3.73
N GLY A 82 -5.65 17.36 4.54
CA GLY A 82 -5.80 17.61 5.96
C GLY A 82 -5.63 16.35 6.80
N ASN A 83 -5.16 16.57 8.02
CA ASN A 83 -4.83 15.51 8.97
C ASN A 83 -5.94 15.33 10.02
N THR A 84 -6.98 14.58 9.67
CA THR A 84 -8.12 14.25 10.56
C THR A 84 -8.19 12.74 10.80
N PRO A 85 -8.94 12.27 11.82
CA PRO A 85 -9.14 10.83 12.02
C PRO A 85 -9.70 10.12 10.78
N ASP A 86 -10.64 10.76 10.07
CA ASP A 86 -11.27 10.19 8.87
C ASP A 86 -10.29 10.07 7.71
N THR A 87 -9.48 11.10 7.45
CA THR A 87 -8.48 11.06 6.36
C THR A 87 -7.38 10.04 6.64
N ARG A 88 -6.97 9.87 7.91
CA ARG A 88 -6.05 8.81 8.31
C ARG A 88 -6.63 7.41 8.16
N ALA A 89 -7.92 7.23 8.49
CA ALA A 89 -8.60 5.96 8.33
C ALA A 89 -8.74 5.59 6.85
N GLU A 90 -9.10 6.55 6.00
CA GLU A 90 -9.14 6.38 4.55
C GLU A 90 -7.77 5.94 4.00
N LEU A 91 -6.70 6.63 4.38
CA LEU A 91 -5.35 6.31 3.93
C LEU A 91 -4.91 4.91 4.42
N ALA A 92 -5.25 4.54 5.66
CA ALA A 92 -5.04 3.20 6.17
C ALA A 92 -5.82 2.14 5.36
N HIS A 93 -7.07 2.41 4.99
CA HIS A 93 -7.85 1.50 4.15
C HIS A 93 -7.26 1.35 2.75
N GLN A 94 -6.80 2.43 2.13
CA GLN A 94 -6.11 2.40 0.84
C GLN A 94 -4.83 1.55 0.90
N ASN A 95 -4.08 1.66 2.00
CA ASN A 95 -2.82 0.93 2.16
C ASN A 95 -3.01 -0.54 2.59
N SER A 96 -4.22 -0.97 2.95
CA SER A 96 -4.50 -2.30 3.50
C SER A 96 -4.15 -3.48 2.56
N ALA A 97 -4.07 -3.25 1.25
CA ALA A 97 -3.65 -4.27 0.29
C ALA A 97 -2.13 -4.46 0.24
N THR A 98 -1.36 -3.48 0.73
CA THR A 98 0.10 -3.41 0.60
C THR A 98 0.81 -3.63 1.93
N VAL A 99 0.26 -3.10 3.01
CA VAL A 99 0.88 -3.16 4.35
C VAL A 99 0.06 -4.01 5.31
N GLN A 100 0.75 -4.80 6.13
CA GLN A 100 0.10 -5.74 7.05
C GLN A 100 -0.66 -5.03 8.19
N TYR A 101 -0.13 -3.90 8.67
CA TYR A 101 -0.69 -3.12 9.78
C TYR A 101 -0.93 -1.67 9.36
N PRO A 102 -1.97 -1.39 8.53
CA PRO A 102 -2.13 -0.09 7.91
C PRO A 102 -2.29 1.07 8.90
N PHE A 103 -3.07 0.90 9.97
CA PHE A 103 -3.23 1.95 10.98
C PHE A 103 -1.93 2.23 11.75
N THR A 104 -1.14 1.20 12.05
CA THR A 104 0.18 1.35 12.68
C THR A 104 1.16 2.04 11.73
N PHE A 105 1.12 1.67 10.44
CA PHE A 105 1.93 2.28 9.40
C PHE A 105 1.65 3.79 9.28
N ILE A 106 0.38 4.19 9.17
CA ILE A 106 0.00 5.61 9.09
C ILE A 106 0.44 6.37 10.34
N THR A 107 0.27 5.79 11.53
CA THR A 107 0.70 6.41 12.79
C THR A 107 2.22 6.61 12.82
N ALA A 108 2.98 5.60 12.41
CA ALA A 108 4.44 5.67 12.32
C ALA A 108 4.90 6.70 11.28
N ALA A 109 4.23 6.76 10.12
CA ALA A 109 4.51 7.71 9.05
C ALA A 109 4.31 9.15 9.54
N ILE A 110 3.17 9.45 10.17
CA ILE A 110 2.87 10.78 10.73
C ILE A 110 3.91 11.15 11.78
N ASN A 111 4.19 10.24 12.71
CA ASN A 111 5.15 10.48 13.78
C ASN A 111 6.57 10.68 13.26
N ALA A 112 6.98 10.04 12.17
CA ALA A 112 8.33 10.20 11.62
C ALA A 112 8.45 11.39 10.67
N TYR A 113 7.55 11.48 9.69
CA TYR A 113 7.71 12.33 8.51
C TYR A 113 6.76 13.54 8.46
N CYS A 114 5.72 13.60 9.29
CA CYS A 114 4.80 14.74 9.35
C CYS A 114 4.95 15.53 10.66
N PRO A 115 6.07 16.24 10.88
CA PRO A 115 6.32 16.94 12.14
C PRO A 115 5.23 17.96 12.52
N GLN A 116 4.56 18.56 11.54
CA GLN A 116 3.44 19.49 11.71
C GLN A 116 2.23 18.87 12.41
N TYR A 117 2.12 17.53 12.41
CA TYR A 117 0.97 16.79 12.91
C TYR A 117 1.22 16.07 14.24
N ARG A 118 2.45 16.14 14.79
CA ARG A 118 2.86 15.47 16.04
C ARG A 118 2.13 15.96 17.30
N TYR A 119 1.54 17.15 17.29
CA TYR A 119 0.90 17.78 18.47
C TYR A 119 -0.63 17.88 18.38
N GLY A 120 -1.24 17.31 17.34
CA GLY A 120 -2.70 17.36 17.10
C GLY A 120 -3.40 16.02 17.27
N LEU A 121 -2.83 15.12 18.08
CA LEU A 121 -3.34 13.79 18.39
C LEU A 121 -4.08 13.77 19.73
#